data_AF-A0A1W1HFH1-F1
#
_entry.id   AF-A0A1W1HFH1-F1
#
_cell.length_a   1.000
_cell.length_b   1.000
_cell.length_c   1.000
_cell.angle_alpha   90.00
_cell.angle_beta   90.00
_cell.angle_gamma   90.00
#
_symmetry.space_group_name_H-M   'P 1'
#
loop_
_entity.id
_entity.type
_entity.pdbx_description
1 polymer ?
#
loop_
_entity_poly.entity_id
_entity_poly.type
_entity_poly.pdbx_seq_one_letter_code
_entity_poly.pdbx_strand_id
1 'polypeptide(L)'
;MTRDDIKAYTEIMTGLADNYNKALTPSGLRMRYEALKEYSIDQVRDAATTLLKTHRFNSMPTVGDFVAIIDQAEGKISVDDKAEIEVGKVLDHLQRFGSTVTPKFDDTVTRHLMSTRWPYSSWARYVKENDLQWWKRDFVRSYQAHAAGIDAGVIPLPSSARLDCIRKLAETTFKSIPVHGGAYA
;
A
#
# COMPACT_ATOMS: atom_id res chain seq x y z
N MET A 1 -9.81 23.31 4.97
CA MET A 1 -10.06 24.38 5.96
C MET A 1 -9.71 25.72 5.35
N THR A 2 -10.43 26.77 5.74
CA THR A 2 -10.24 28.16 5.31
C THR A 2 -9.73 29.02 6.47
N ARG A 3 -9.42 30.30 6.21
CA ARG A 3 -8.98 31.24 7.27
C ARG A 3 -10.02 31.42 8.37
N ASP A 4 -11.30 31.31 8.04
CA ASP A 4 -12.38 31.47 9.00
C ASP A 4 -12.42 30.31 10.02
N ASP A 5 -11.85 29.16 9.65
CA ASP A 5 -11.76 27.98 10.52
C ASP A 5 -10.64 28.06 11.56
N ILE A 6 -9.77 29.07 11.52
CA ILE A 6 -8.60 29.16 12.42
C ILE A 6 -9.03 29.15 13.89
N LYS A 7 -10.10 29.88 14.23
CA LYS A 7 -10.59 29.93 15.62
C LYS A 7 -11.06 28.55 16.09
N ALA A 8 -11.91 27.90 15.30
CA ALA A 8 -12.42 26.56 15.60
C ALA A 8 -11.28 25.53 15.68
N TYR A 9 -10.30 25.63 14.79
CA TYR A 9 -9.11 24.78 14.80
C TYR A 9 -8.30 24.95 16.09
N THR A 10 -8.05 26.19 16.51
CA THR A 10 -7.33 26.48 17.75
C THR A 10 -8.07 25.96 18.97
N GLU A 11 -9.40 26.10 19.03
CA GLU A 11 -10.23 25.54 20.10
C GLU A 11 -10.09 24.01 20.17
N ILE A 12 -10.20 23.31 19.04
CA ILE A 12 -10.04 21.85 18.96
C ILE A 12 -8.66 21.42 19.47
N MET A 13 -7.60 22.06 19.00
CA MET A 13 -6.24 21.69 19.36
C MET A 13 -5.92 22.00 20.82
N THR A 14 -6.44 23.11 21.34
CA THR A 14 -6.28 23.48 22.76
C THR A 14 -7.02 22.50 23.67
N GLY A 15 -8.29 22.19 23.36
CA GLY A 15 -9.04 21.19 24.13
C GLY A 15 -8.41 19.80 24.06
N LEU A 16 -7.82 19.41 22.93
CA LEU A 16 -7.03 18.19 22.84
C LEU A 16 -5.78 18.27 23.74
N ALA A 17 -5.05 19.37 23.71
CA ALA A 17 -3.82 19.54 24.50
C ALA A 17 -4.08 19.57 26.01
N ASP A 18 -5.23 20.08 26.44
CA ASP A 18 -5.68 20.08 27.83
C ASP A 18 -5.78 18.64 28.38
N ASN A 19 -6.27 17.69 27.57
CA ASN A 19 -6.34 16.27 27.95
C ASN A 19 -4.95 15.65 28.23
N TYR A 20 -3.88 16.23 27.66
CA TYR A 20 -2.50 15.78 27.86
C TYR A 20 -1.68 16.68 28.79
N ASN A 21 -2.29 17.70 29.41
CA ASN A 21 -1.62 18.74 30.19
C ASN A 21 -0.43 19.36 29.43
N LYS A 22 -0.60 19.63 28.13
CA LYS A 22 0.43 20.23 27.27
C LYS A 22 0.03 21.64 26.87
N ALA A 23 1.00 22.55 26.89
CA ALA A 23 0.85 23.86 26.29
C ALA A 23 1.23 23.79 24.80
N LEU A 24 0.41 24.40 23.95
CA LEU A 24 0.71 24.55 22.54
C LEU A 24 1.41 25.88 22.27
N THR A 25 2.50 25.82 21.51
CA THR A 25 3.16 27.04 21.02
C THR A 25 2.42 27.57 19.79
N PRO A 26 2.43 28.90 19.55
CA PRO A 26 1.85 29.46 18.33
C PRO A 26 2.45 28.88 17.04
N SER A 27 3.76 28.62 17.04
CA SER A 27 4.44 27.98 15.91
C SER A 27 3.97 26.53 15.71
N GLY A 28 3.81 25.76 16.79
CA GLY A 28 3.31 24.39 16.73
C GLY A 28 1.89 24.31 16.20
N LEU A 29 0.99 25.20 16.64
CA LEU A 29 -0.36 25.32 16.11
C LEU A 29 -0.36 25.64 14.61
N ARG A 30 0.47 26.61 14.18
CA ARG A 30 0.55 26.99 12.77
C ARG A 30 1.04 25.84 11.89
N MET A 31 2.07 25.12 12.32
CA MET A 31 2.59 23.96 11.56
C MET A 31 1.54 22.87 11.41
N ARG A 32 0.81 22.56 12.49
CA ARG A 32 -0.25 21.55 12.45
C ARG A 32 -1.44 22.01 11.61
N TYR A 33 -1.79 23.30 11.60
CA TYR A 33 -2.84 23.85 10.74
C TYR A 33 -2.47 23.70 9.27
N GLU A 34 -1.25 24.10 8.89
CA GLU A 34 -0.77 23.96 7.52
C GLU A 34 -0.77 22.51 7.04
N ALA A 35 -0.44 21.56 7.92
CA ALA A 35 -0.43 20.14 7.60
C ALA A 35 -1.84 19.52 7.46
N LEU A 36 -2.86 20.13 8.08
CA LEU A 36 -4.25 19.64 8.03
C LEU A 36 -5.15 20.49 7.13
N LYS A 37 -4.64 21.55 6.49
CA LYS A 37 -5.47 22.54 5.76
C LYS A 37 -6.30 21.95 4.62
N GLU A 38 -5.89 20.82 4.08
CA GLU A 38 -6.59 20.11 2.99
C GLU A 38 -7.88 19.43 3.46
N TYR A 39 -7.99 19.13 4.77
CA TYR A 39 -9.18 18.55 5.37
C TYR A 39 -10.17 19.63 5.80
N SER A 40 -11.45 19.28 5.92
CA SER A 40 -12.48 20.14 6.49
C SER A 40 -12.33 20.26 8.02
N ILE A 41 -12.86 21.34 8.60
CA ILE A 41 -12.82 21.53 10.06
C ILE A 41 -13.58 20.42 10.79
N ASP A 42 -14.66 19.91 10.19
CA ASP A 42 -15.47 18.83 10.75
C ASP A 42 -14.69 17.51 10.79
N GLN A 43 -13.95 17.18 9.71
CA GLN A 43 -13.05 16.02 9.70
C GLN A 43 -11.98 16.09 10.79
N VAL A 44 -11.38 17.28 10.99
CA VAL A 44 -10.38 17.48 12.05
C VAL A 44 -11.03 17.36 13.44
N ARG A 45 -12.25 17.84 13.62
CA ARG A 45 -13.00 17.72 14.88
C ARG A 45 -13.33 16.26 15.19
N ASP A 46 -13.80 15.51 14.20
CA ASP A 46 -14.15 14.09 14.36
C ASP A 46 -12.91 13.24 14.65
N ALA A 47 -11.80 13.54 13.97
CA ALA A 47 -10.50 12.92 14.24
C ALA A 47 -10.00 13.22 15.66
N ALA A 48 -10.05 14.49 16.10
CA ALA A 48 -9.68 14.86 17.47
C ALA A 48 -10.54 14.14 18.52
N THR A 49 -11.86 14.06 18.27
CA THR A 49 -12.81 13.39 19.17
C THR A 49 -12.54 11.89 19.24
N THR A 50 -12.17 11.28 18.11
CA THR A 50 -11.79 9.87 18.05
C THR A 50 -10.49 9.64 18.81
N LEU A 51 -9.47 10.49 18.63
CA LEU A 51 -8.21 10.41 19.36
C LEU A 51 -8.42 10.51 20.87
N LEU A 52 -9.28 11.41 21.35
CA LEU A 52 -9.61 11.50 22.77
C LEU A 52 -10.18 10.19 23.34
N LYS A 53 -10.89 9.40 22.51
CA LYS A 53 -11.50 8.14 22.92
C LYS A 53 -10.56 6.94 22.81
N THR A 54 -9.68 6.94 21.80
CA THR A 54 -8.94 5.73 21.39
C THR A 54 -7.45 5.81 21.65
N HIS A 55 -6.87 7.02 21.74
CA HIS A 55 -5.44 7.19 21.88
C HIS A 55 -4.97 6.79 23.29
N ARG A 56 -4.25 5.67 23.39
CA ARG A 56 -3.87 5.05 24.67
C ARG A 56 -2.57 5.56 25.27
N PHE A 57 -1.81 6.37 24.55
CA PHE A 57 -0.51 6.87 25.02
C PHE A 57 -0.66 8.21 25.73
N ASN A 58 0.25 8.48 26.67
CA ASN A 58 0.30 9.74 27.43
C ASN A 58 0.94 10.89 26.63
N SER A 59 1.42 10.61 25.41
CA SER A 59 1.91 11.62 24.47
C SER A 59 0.75 12.27 23.72
N MET A 60 0.90 13.55 23.38
CA MET A 60 -0.07 14.21 22.52
C MET A 60 -0.04 13.59 21.10
N PRO A 61 -1.20 13.32 20.48
CA PRO A 61 -1.27 12.83 19.12
C PRO A 61 -0.50 13.71 18.13
N THR A 62 0.12 13.05 17.16
CA THR A 62 0.79 13.67 16.02
C THR A 62 -0.22 14.03 14.93
N VAL A 63 0.21 14.82 13.94
CA VAL A 63 -0.63 15.08 12.76
C VAL A 63 -0.89 13.81 11.96
N GLY A 64 0.06 12.86 11.95
CA GLY A 64 -0.11 11.57 11.30
C GLY A 64 -1.29 10.78 11.87
N ASP A 65 -1.51 10.86 13.18
CA ASP A 65 -2.63 10.18 13.83
C ASP A 65 -3.99 10.76 13.41
N PHE A 66 -4.06 12.07 13.17
CA PHE A 66 -5.26 12.71 12.59
C PHE A 66 -5.52 12.22 11.18
N VAL A 67 -4.49 12.25 10.33
CA VAL A 67 -4.59 11.81 8.93
C VAL A 67 -5.04 10.36 8.84
N ALA A 68 -4.46 9.47 9.67
CA ALA A 68 -4.83 8.07 9.70
C ALA A 68 -6.33 7.86 10.02
N ILE A 69 -6.89 8.60 10.98
CA ILE A 69 -8.31 8.51 11.34
C ILE A 69 -9.20 9.07 10.23
N ILE A 70 -8.81 10.20 9.63
CA ILE A 70 -9.59 10.81 8.54
C ILE A 70 -9.60 9.87 7.33
N ASP A 71 -8.44 9.35 6.94
CA ASP A 71 -8.33 8.41 5.83
C ASP A 71 -9.14 7.12 6.10
N GLN A 72 -9.08 6.59 7.33
CA GLN A 72 -9.90 5.45 7.72
C GLN A 72 -11.41 5.73 7.62
N ALA A 73 -11.85 6.92 8.04
CA ALA A 73 -13.26 7.34 7.95
C ALA A 73 -13.73 7.52 6.50
N GLU A 74 -12.84 7.94 5.61
CA GLU A 74 -13.09 8.03 4.17
C GLU A 74 -12.95 6.68 3.44
N GLY A 75 -12.62 5.61 4.15
CA GLY A 75 -12.40 4.28 3.57
C GLY A 75 -11.13 4.20 2.71
N LYS A 76 -10.20 5.16 2.85
CA LYS A 76 -8.89 5.08 2.23
C LYS A 76 -8.07 4.03 2.97
N ILE A 77 -7.76 2.95 2.26
CA ILE A 77 -6.89 1.89 2.76
C ILE A 77 -5.45 2.38 2.58
N SER A 78 -4.66 2.37 3.66
CA SER A 78 -3.25 2.74 3.59
C SER A 78 -2.50 1.83 2.60
N VAL A 79 -1.39 2.31 2.02
CA VAL A 79 -0.57 1.49 1.11
C VAL A 79 -0.07 0.23 1.82
N ASP A 80 0.22 0.34 3.11
CA ASP A 80 0.69 -0.75 3.97
C ASP A 80 -0.39 -1.81 4.17
N ASP A 81 -1.59 -1.38 4.57
CA ASP A 81 -2.74 -2.28 4.73
C ASP A 81 -3.11 -2.95 3.40
N LYS A 82 -3.03 -2.19 2.30
CA LYS A 82 -3.26 -2.72 0.96
C LYS A 82 -2.23 -3.79 0.61
N ALA A 83 -0.95 -3.56 0.90
CA ALA A 83 0.10 -4.56 0.70
C ALA A 83 -0.17 -5.82 1.52
N GLU A 84 -0.58 -5.69 2.78
CA GLU A 84 -0.90 -6.84 3.64
C GLU A 84 -2.12 -7.63 3.14
N ILE A 85 -3.18 -6.93 2.70
CA ILE A 85 -4.36 -7.55 2.09
C ILE A 85 -3.96 -8.35 0.85
N GLU A 86 -3.12 -7.78 -0.02
CA GLU A 86 -2.66 -8.44 -1.25
C GLU A 86 -1.77 -9.66 -0.97
N VAL A 87 -0.89 -9.59 0.03
CA VAL A 87 -0.16 -10.78 0.52
C VAL A 87 -1.15 -11.87 0.95
N GLY A 88 -2.17 -11.49 1.73
CA GLY A 88 -3.20 -12.42 2.19
C GLY A 88 -3.88 -13.15 1.05
N LYS A 89 -4.23 -12.44 -0.04
CA LYS A 89 -4.82 -13.06 -1.25
C LYS A 89 -3.89 -14.06 -1.91
N VAL A 90 -2.60 -13.75 -2.02
CA VAL A 90 -1.61 -14.67 -2.62
C VAL A 90 -1.47 -15.94 -1.80
N LEU A 91 -1.37 -15.81 -0.47
CA LEU A 91 -1.21 -16.93 0.46
C LEU A 91 -2.47 -17.78 0.56
N ASP A 92 -3.65 -17.15 0.63
CA ASP A 92 -4.94 -17.87 0.62
C ASP A 92 -5.10 -18.68 -0.67
N HIS A 93 -4.71 -18.11 -1.82
CA HIS A 93 -4.72 -18.85 -3.08
C HIS A 93 -3.74 -20.03 -3.06
N LEU A 94 -2.51 -19.82 -2.55
CA LEU A 94 -1.51 -20.89 -2.41
C LEU A 94 -2.04 -22.03 -1.52
N GLN A 95 -2.68 -21.69 -0.41
CA GLN A 95 -3.25 -22.69 0.50
C GLN A 95 -4.39 -23.49 -0.15
N ARG A 96 -5.25 -22.83 -0.93
CA ARG A 96 -6.43 -23.47 -1.54
C ARG A 96 -6.12 -24.30 -2.78
N PHE A 97 -5.23 -23.82 -3.64
CA PHE A 97 -5.01 -24.40 -4.97
C PHE A 97 -3.57 -24.87 -5.22
N GLY A 98 -2.64 -24.52 -4.32
CA GLY A 98 -1.23 -24.82 -4.49
C GLY A 98 -0.63 -24.15 -5.73
N SER A 99 0.41 -24.78 -6.29
CA SER A 99 1.13 -24.28 -7.47
C SER A 99 0.48 -24.62 -8.82
N THR A 100 -0.60 -25.41 -8.81
CA THR A 100 -1.19 -25.96 -10.04
C THR A 100 -2.02 -24.95 -10.81
N VAL A 101 -2.65 -24.01 -10.09
CA VAL A 101 -3.50 -22.97 -10.65
C VAL A 101 -2.79 -21.63 -10.49
N THR A 102 -2.64 -20.88 -11.58
CA THR A 102 -2.09 -19.52 -11.51
C THR A 102 -3.21 -18.51 -11.26
N PRO A 103 -3.19 -17.75 -10.16
CA PRO A 103 -4.18 -16.73 -9.87
C PRO A 103 -4.12 -15.56 -10.84
N LYS A 104 -5.26 -14.91 -11.07
CA LYS A 104 -5.34 -13.58 -11.67
C LYS A 104 -5.47 -12.55 -10.56
N PHE A 105 -4.49 -11.65 -10.46
CA PHE A 105 -4.51 -10.56 -9.48
C PHE A 105 -5.08 -9.28 -10.09
N ASP A 106 -6.10 -8.72 -9.45
CA ASP A 106 -6.71 -7.45 -9.88
C ASP A 106 -5.79 -6.26 -9.60
N ASP A 107 -5.07 -6.27 -8.48
CA ASP A 107 -4.11 -5.24 -8.16
C ASP A 107 -2.91 -5.27 -9.12
N THR A 108 -2.60 -4.10 -9.69
CA THR A 108 -1.56 -3.96 -10.71
C THR A 108 -0.15 -4.18 -10.16
N VAL A 109 0.11 -3.80 -8.91
CA VAL A 109 1.41 -3.96 -8.25
C VAL A 109 1.61 -5.43 -7.89
N THR A 110 0.61 -6.08 -7.27
CA THR A 110 0.63 -7.53 -7.00
C THR A 110 0.85 -8.32 -8.28
N ARG A 111 0.07 -8.02 -9.33
CA ARG A 111 0.21 -8.68 -10.64
C ARG A 111 1.61 -8.52 -11.20
N HIS A 112 2.17 -7.32 -11.12
CA HIS A 112 3.53 -7.07 -11.56
C HIS A 112 4.54 -7.91 -10.78
N LEU A 113 4.55 -7.79 -9.45
CA LEU A 113 5.49 -8.52 -8.58
C LEU A 113 5.39 -10.03 -8.76
N MET A 114 4.18 -10.58 -8.88
CA MET A 114 3.93 -12.01 -9.07
C MET A 114 4.16 -12.51 -10.50
N SER A 115 4.43 -11.60 -11.44
CA SER A 115 4.81 -11.95 -12.83
C SER A 115 6.30 -11.76 -13.12
N THR A 116 6.98 -10.86 -12.38
CA THR A 116 8.38 -10.52 -12.60
C THR A 116 9.29 -11.07 -11.51
N ARG A 117 9.10 -10.62 -10.27
CA ARG A 117 10.00 -10.90 -9.15
C ARG A 117 9.75 -12.28 -8.53
N TRP A 118 8.48 -12.64 -8.36
CA TRP A 118 8.07 -13.94 -7.87
C TRP A 118 7.05 -14.57 -8.83
N PRO A 119 7.49 -15.05 -10.01
CA PRO A 119 6.61 -15.75 -10.94
C PRO A 119 5.85 -16.86 -10.20
N TYR A 120 4.53 -16.74 -10.12
CA TYR A 120 3.71 -17.53 -9.18
C TYR A 120 3.96 -19.04 -9.30
N SER A 121 3.97 -19.60 -10.51
CA SER A 121 4.15 -21.03 -10.74
C SER A 121 5.48 -21.56 -10.22
N SER A 122 6.57 -20.82 -10.43
CA SER A 122 7.90 -21.17 -9.93
C SER A 122 7.97 -20.98 -8.42
N TRP A 123 7.54 -19.82 -7.93
CA TRP A 123 7.61 -19.50 -6.51
C TRP A 123 6.77 -20.48 -5.66
N ALA A 124 5.51 -20.71 -6.02
CA ALA A 124 4.59 -21.58 -5.31
C ALA A 124 5.05 -23.05 -5.26
N ARG A 125 5.87 -23.48 -6.23
CA ARG A 125 6.41 -24.85 -6.28
C ARG A 125 7.55 -25.08 -5.29
N TYR A 126 8.33 -24.05 -4.97
CA TYR A 126 9.56 -24.17 -4.19
C TYR A 126 9.49 -23.49 -2.82
N VAL A 127 8.52 -22.61 -2.61
CA VAL A 127 8.36 -21.93 -1.32
C VAL A 127 8.03 -22.92 -0.21
N LYS A 128 8.75 -22.82 0.90
CA LYS A 128 8.51 -23.63 2.10
C LYS A 128 7.70 -22.81 3.10
N GLU A 129 6.90 -23.49 3.91
CA GLU A 129 6.08 -22.87 4.95
C GLU A 129 6.90 -21.94 5.87
N ASN A 130 8.07 -22.40 6.31
CA ASN A 130 8.96 -21.65 7.19
C ASN A 130 9.53 -20.36 6.55
N ASP A 131 9.53 -20.27 5.22
CA ASP A 131 10.03 -19.12 4.48
C ASP A 131 8.92 -18.08 4.19
N LEU A 132 7.64 -18.44 4.38
CA LEU A 132 6.51 -17.56 4.08
C LEU A 132 6.51 -16.27 4.90
N GLN A 133 6.95 -16.31 6.16
CA GLN A 133 7.06 -15.11 6.99
C GLN A 133 8.08 -14.10 6.43
N TRP A 134 9.19 -14.58 5.88
CA TRP A 134 10.22 -13.73 5.29
C TRP A 134 9.78 -13.22 3.94
N TRP A 135 9.13 -14.09 3.15
CA TRP A 135 8.54 -13.71 1.88
C TRP A 135 7.44 -12.65 2.06
N LYS A 136 6.55 -12.77 3.05
CA LYS A 136 5.53 -11.74 3.38
C LYS A 136 6.20 -10.39 3.60
N ARG A 137 7.24 -10.34 4.45
CA ARG A 137 7.97 -9.10 4.73
C ARG A 137 8.60 -8.51 3.47
N ASP A 138 9.23 -9.33 2.64
CA ASP A 138 9.91 -8.87 1.43
C ASP A 138 8.91 -8.44 0.34
N PHE A 139 7.75 -9.09 0.27
CA PHE A 139 6.64 -8.70 -0.58
C PHE A 139 6.11 -7.33 -0.19
N VAL A 140 5.76 -7.12 1.09
CA VAL A 140 5.24 -5.82 1.58
C VAL A 140 6.21 -4.69 1.26
N ARG A 141 7.50 -4.88 1.54
CA ARG A 141 8.55 -3.88 1.21
C ARG A 141 8.63 -3.59 -0.28
N SER A 142 8.56 -4.63 -1.11
CA SER A 142 8.63 -4.47 -2.57
C SER A 142 7.38 -3.79 -3.12
N TYR A 143 6.21 -4.11 -2.55
CA TYR A 143 4.94 -3.49 -2.89
C TYR A 143 4.96 -1.99 -2.56
N GLN A 144 5.34 -1.62 -1.35
CA GLN A 144 5.48 -0.23 -0.91
C GLN A 144 6.43 0.56 -1.81
N ALA A 145 7.61 0.01 -2.09
CA ALA A 145 8.59 0.64 -2.97
C ALA A 145 8.04 0.86 -4.39
N HIS A 146 7.28 -0.11 -4.91
CA HIS A 146 6.71 -0.03 -6.24
C HIS A 146 5.51 0.93 -6.32
N ALA A 147 4.66 0.96 -5.28
CA ALA A 147 3.57 1.92 -5.16
C ALA A 147 4.11 3.36 -5.08
N ALA A 148 5.10 3.60 -4.21
CA ALA A 148 5.76 4.90 -4.11
C ALA A 148 6.45 5.31 -5.42
N GLY A 149 7.06 4.36 -6.14
CA GLY A 149 7.66 4.63 -7.45
C GLY A 149 6.65 4.97 -8.54
N ILE A 150 5.44 4.40 -8.49
CA ILE A 150 4.33 4.78 -9.38
C ILE A 150 3.84 6.20 -9.05
N ASP A 151 3.62 6.49 -7.76
CA ASP A 151 3.13 7.81 -7.31
C ASP A 151 4.15 8.91 -7.63
N ALA A 152 5.44 8.61 -7.54
CA ALA A 152 6.52 9.51 -7.94
C ALA A 152 6.73 9.60 -9.47
N GLY A 153 6.00 8.83 -10.27
CA GLY A 153 6.14 8.78 -11.73
C GLY A 153 7.46 8.16 -12.23
N VAL A 154 8.23 7.51 -11.34
CA VAL A 154 9.54 6.92 -11.64
C VAL A 154 9.39 5.52 -12.22
N ILE A 155 8.35 4.79 -11.81
CA ILE A 155 8.04 3.46 -12.32
C ILE A 155 6.79 3.56 -13.20
N PRO A 156 6.89 3.25 -14.50
CA PRO A 156 5.71 3.25 -15.36
C PRO A 156 4.73 2.17 -14.88
N LEU A 157 3.44 2.53 -14.81
CA LEU A 157 2.39 1.55 -14.59
C LEU A 157 2.57 0.40 -15.61
N PRO A 158 2.63 -0.86 -15.17
CA PRO A 158 2.73 -1.98 -16.08
C PRO A 158 1.43 -2.04 -16.87
N SER A 159 1.42 -1.46 -18.08
CA SER A 159 0.30 -1.60 -18.99
C SER A 159 0.16 -3.09 -19.33
N SER A 160 -1.06 -3.61 -19.30
CA SER A 160 -1.38 -4.97 -19.75
C SER A 160 -0.79 -5.27 -21.14
N ALA A 161 -0.67 -4.24 -21.99
CA ALA A 161 -0.10 -4.33 -23.33
C ALA A 161 1.40 -4.70 -23.36
N ARG A 162 2.18 -4.38 -22.33
CA ARG A 162 3.64 -4.62 -22.35
C ARG A 162 3.97 -6.09 -22.16
N LEU A 163 3.18 -6.83 -21.39
CA LEU A 163 3.34 -8.28 -21.18
C LEU A 163 2.85 -9.08 -22.40
N ASP A 164 1.78 -8.64 -23.07
CA ASP A 164 1.30 -9.26 -24.31
C ASP A 164 2.33 -9.13 -25.44
N CYS A 165 3.08 -8.01 -25.48
CA CYS A 165 4.15 -7.82 -26.44
C CYS A 165 5.35 -8.74 -26.17
N ILE A 166 5.76 -8.90 -24.91
CA ILE A 166 6.84 -9.82 -24.51
C ILE A 166 6.42 -11.28 -24.77
N ARG A 167 5.16 -11.64 -24.50
CA ARG A 167 4.62 -12.97 -24.80
C ARG A 167 4.56 -13.25 -26.30
N LYS A 168 4.11 -12.29 -27.11
CA LYS A 168 4.15 -12.40 -28.58
C LYS A 168 5.57 -12.54 -29.12
N LEU A 169 6.53 -11.80 -28.57
CA LEU A 169 7.93 -11.92 -28.97
C LEU A 169 8.52 -13.30 -28.62
N ALA A 170 8.21 -13.84 -27.44
CA ALA A 170 8.63 -15.18 -27.04
C ALA A 170 8.00 -16.29 -27.91
N GLU A 171 6.70 -16.18 -28.24
CA GLU A 171 6.00 -17.14 -29.10
C GLU A 171 6.46 -17.09 -30.57
N THR A 172 6.89 -15.92 -31.05
CA THR A 172 7.43 -15.76 -32.41
C THR A 172 8.85 -16.34 -32.50
N THR A 173 9.65 -16.19 -31.46
CA THR A 173 11.04 -16.68 -31.42
C THR A 173 11.11 -18.21 -31.31
N PHE A 174 10.14 -18.85 -30.65
CA PHE A 174 10.08 -20.32 -30.55
C PHE A 174 9.56 -20.99 -31.83
N LYS A 175 8.74 -20.32 -32.65
CA LYS A 175 8.24 -20.87 -33.93
C LYS A 175 9.26 -20.81 -35.07
N SER A 176 10.34 -20.04 -34.92
CA SER A 176 11.39 -19.89 -35.93
C SER A 176 12.60 -20.82 -35.74
N ILE A 177 12.56 -21.76 -34.79
CA ILE A 177 13.62 -22.77 -34.63
C ILE A 177 13.25 -24.00 -35.48
N PRO A 178 13.93 -24.27 -36.61
CA PRO A 178 13.65 -25.46 -37.38
C PRO A 178 14.13 -26.69 -36.61
N VAL A 179 13.21 -27.62 -36.35
CA VAL A 179 13.53 -28.94 -35.79
C VAL A 179 14.31 -29.70 -36.87
N HIS A 180 15.65 -29.71 -36.78
CA HIS A 180 16.45 -30.63 -37.56
C HIS A 180 16.24 -32.05 -37.02
N GLY A 181 15.28 -32.74 -37.63
CA GLY A 181 15.14 -34.20 -37.52
C GLY A 181 16.32 -34.87 -38.21
N GLY A 182 17.32 -35.24 -37.43
CA GLY A 182 18.39 -36.14 -37.85
C GLY A 182 17.99 -37.58 -37.50
N ALA A 183 17.42 -38.28 -38.48
CA ALA A 183 17.39 -39.74 -38.48
C ALA A 183 18.81 -40.24 -38.76
N TYR A 184 19.34 -41.10 -37.89
CA TYR A 184 20.38 -42.05 -38.28
C TYR A 184 19.99 -43.44 -37.78
N ALA A 185 20.18 -44.37 -38.71
CA ALA A 185 19.74 -45.76 -38.77
C ALA A 185 20.24 -46.65 -37.63
#